data_AF-A0A356B1V8-F1
#
_entry.id   AF-A0A356B1V8-F1
#
_cell.length_a   1.000
_cell.length_b   1.000
_cell.length_c   1.000
_cell.angle_alpha   90.00
_cell.angle_beta   90.00
_cell.angle_gamma   90.00
#
_symmetry.space_group_name_H-M   'P 1'
#
loop_
_entity.id
_entity.type
_entity.pdbx_description
1 polymer ?
#
loop_
_entity_poly.entity_id
_entity_poly.type
_entity_poly.pdbx_seq_one_letter_code
_entity_poly.pdbx_strand_id
1 'polypeptide(L)'
;MSESGFDRGTELIYGKYLLMNTRALLPSQINLPDDIPLLVQETYRPDGLAMPQALCDEYEEAKSLHESHIAKKQTKAMNFQISDPYKGLGDLVGWLDSSITEDPSGKRGEATVRDTYDSIEVLVIQRCSMGFYKIPWGTKFRNVKIPYDVPPEPGLAKAIAECSIQLPHELCWDMDKTIKELEKISLHELRAWQQSSWLKGELFLVLDDKNSADLCGYCLQYDELYGLLSNKIEEGDLNAGKRI
;
A
#
# COMPACT_ATOMS: atom_id res chain seq x y z
N MET A 1 9.85 -27.98 19.93
CA MET A 1 9.06 -28.64 18.87
C MET A 1 9.14 -27.74 17.66
N SER A 2 9.62 -28.31 16.56
CA SER A 2 10.08 -27.66 15.34
C SER A 2 8.96 -27.02 14.54
N GLU A 3 8.86 -25.69 14.56
CA GLU A 3 8.43 -24.96 13.37
C GLU A 3 9.65 -24.84 12.47
N SER A 4 9.76 -25.72 11.47
CA SER A 4 10.92 -25.75 10.56
C SER A 4 10.86 -24.67 9.47
N GLY A 5 9.78 -23.89 9.40
CA GLY A 5 9.55 -22.82 8.41
C GLY A 5 9.53 -21.42 9.05
N PHE A 6 9.54 -20.38 8.21
CA PHE A 6 9.32 -19.02 8.68
C PHE A 6 7.82 -18.71 8.75
N ASP A 7 7.45 -17.73 9.56
CA ASP A 7 6.09 -17.20 9.57
C ASP A 7 5.69 -16.69 8.17
N ARG A 8 4.45 -16.96 7.75
CA ARG A 8 3.96 -16.66 6.40
C ARG A 8 4.01 -15.15 6.09
N GLY A 9 3.68 -14.30 7.06
CA GLY A 9 3.76 -12.85 6.88
C GLY A 9 5.20 -12.39 6.68
N THR A 10 6.12 -12.96 7.48
CA THR A 10 7.56 -12.69 7.37
C THR A 10 8.12 -13.11 6.00
N GLU A 11 7.76 -14.30 5.49
CA GLU A 11 8.18 -14.75 4.16
C GLU A 11 7.62 -13.85 3.05
N LEU A 12 6.36 -13.42 3.16
CA LEU A 12 5.71 -12.54 2.19
C LEU A 12 6.41 -11.18 2.10
N ILE A 13 6.85 -10.63 3.23
CA ILE A 13 7.47 -9.30 3.32
C ILE A 13 8.95 -9.33 2.94
N TYR A 14 9.74 -10.23 3.52
CA TYR A 14 11.20 -10.21 3.38
C TYR A 14 11.74 -11.16 2.32
N GLY A 15 10.92 -12.14 1.90
CA GLY A 15 11.33 -13.18 0.99
C GLY A 15 12.16 -14.27 1.67
N LYS A 16 11.82 -15.52 1.37
CA LYS A 16 12.40 -16.71 2.00
C LYS A 16 13.92 -16.80 1.85
N TYR A 17 14.48 -16.41 0.70
CA TYR A 17 15.92 -16.46 0.43
C TYR A 17 16.75 -15.67 1.47
N LEU A 18 16.40 -14.40 1.70
CA LEU A 18 17.14 -13.54 2.64
C LEU A 18 16.92 -13.99 4.08
N LEU A 19 15.74 -14.53 4.41
CA LEU A 19 15.47 -15.12 5.73
C LEU A 19 16.34 -16.36 5.98
N MET A 20 16.51 -17.23 4.98
CA MET A 20 17.41 -18.38 5.06
C MET A 20 18.87 -17.95 5.24
N ASN A 21 19.34 -16.97 4.48
CA ASN A 21 20.70 -16.44 4.63
C ASN A 21 20.94 -15.84 6.00
N THR A 22 20.01 -15.00 6.45
CA THR A 22 20.11 -14.35 7.77
C THR A 22 20.14 -15.38 8.89
N ARG A 23 19.26 -16.38 8.85
CA ARG A 23 19.22 -17.45 9.86
C ARG A 23 20.50 -18.29 9.89
N ALA A 24 21.13 -18.51 8.74
CA ALA A 24 22.37 -19.28 8.64
C ALA A 24 23.60 -18.50 9.14
N LEU A 25 23.60 -17.17 8.99
CA LEU A 25 24.75 -16.31 9.32
C LEU A 25 24.69 -15.72 10.73
N LEU A 26 23.50 -15.56 11.32
CA LEU A 26 23.34 -14.81 12.56
C LEU A 26 23.94 -15.57 13.76
N PRO A 27 24.99 -15.03 14.41
CA PRO A 27 25.59 -15.64 15.59
C PRO A 27 24.78 -15.36 16.86
N SER A 28 25.10 -16.05 17.95
CA SER A 28 24.48 -15.80 19.26
C SER A 28 24.94 -14.49 19.93
N GLN A 29 26.08 -13.95 19.51
CA GLN A 29 26.65 -12.69 19.97
C GLN A 29 27.24 -11.94 18.78
N ILE A 30 27.04 -10.62 18.75
CA ILE A 30 27.51 -9.73 17.69
C ILE A 30 28.38 -8.65 18.34
N ASN A 31 29.58 -8.46 17.80
CA ASN A 31 30.50 -7.40 18.21
C ASN A 31 30.30 -6.18 17.32
N LEU A 32 29.83 -5.09 17.93
CA LEU A 32 29.59 -3.84 17.21
C LEU A 32 30.80 -2.89 17.36
N PRO A 33 31.18 -2.18 16.29
CA PRO A 33 30.59 -2.18 14.94
C PRO A 33 31.17 -3.24 13.99
N ASP A 34 32.19 -4.00 14.44
CA ASP A 34 33.09 -4.76 13.58
C ASP A 34 32.41 -5.87 12.76
N ASP A 35 31.37 -6.52 13.31
CA ASP A 35 30.69 -7.62 12.63
C ASP A 35 29.65 -7.15 11.59
N ILE A 36 29.25 -5.87 11.60
CA ILE A 36 28.20 -5.36 10.69
C ILE A 36 28.58 -5.53 9.21
N PRO A 37 29.75 -5.05 8.73
CA PRO A 37 30.06 -5.11 7.30
C PRO A 37 30.12 -6.54 6.79
N LEU A 38 30.68 -7.45 7.58
CA LEU A 38 30.81 -8.86 7.23
C LEU A 38 29.44 -9.53 7.12
N LEU A 39 28.59 -9.40 8.14
CA LEU A 39 27.27 -10.02 8.15
C LEU A 39 26.39 -9.51 7.00
N VAL A 40 26.44 -8.20 6.71
CA VAL A 40 25.71 -7.62 5.58
C VAL A 40 26.24 -8.15 4.25
N GLN A 41 27.56 -8.13 4.02
CA GLN A 41 28.15 -8.58 2.75
C GLN A 41 27.88 -10.06 2.48
N GLU A 42 28.00 -10.92 3.50
CA GLU A 42 27.75 -12.36 3.34
C GLU A 42 26.27 -12.66 3.09
N THR A 43 25.34 -11.93 3.72
CA THR A 43 23.90 -12.13 3.52
C THR A 43 23.47 -11.87 2.08
N TYR A 44 24.09 -10.89 1.42
CA TYR A 44 23.76 -10.45 0.06
C TYR A 44 24.73 -10.95 -1.02
N ARG A 45 25.60 -11.90 -0.71
CA ARG A 45 26.60 -12.39 -1.66
C ARG A 45 25.91 -13.02 -2.89
N PRO A 46 26.31 -12.67 -4.13
CA PRO A 46 25.65 -13.17 -5.35
C PRO A 46 25.62 -14.69 -5.49
N ASP A 47 26.69 -15.35 -5.07
CA ASP A 47 26.81 -16.82 -5.15
C ASP A 47 25.90 -17.53 -4.15
N GLY A 48 25.40 -16.83 -3.13
CA GLY A 48 24.66 -17.39 -2.01
C GLY A 48 25.55 -18.10 -0.99
N LEU A 49 24.91 -18.87 -0.11
CA LEU A 49 25.54 -19.62 0.98
C LEU A 49 25.45 -21.14 0.73
N ALA A 50 26.41 -21.87 1.30
CA ALA A 50 26.33 -23.32 1.36
C ALA A 50 25.31 -23.72 2.44
N MET A 51 24.21 -24.34 2.02
CA MET A 51 23.18 -24.83 2.93
C MET A 51 23.37 -26.33 3.25
N PRO A 52 22.87 -26.82 4.39
CA PRO A 52 22.80 -28.25 4.67
C PRO A 52 22.01 -28.99 3.58
N GLN A 53 22.42 -30.23 3.26
CA GLN A 53 21.82 -31.02 2.16
C GLN A 53 20.29 -31.08 2.19
N ALA A 54 19.68 -31.12 3.38
CA ALA A 54 18.24 -31.18 3.55
C ALA A 54 17.50 -29.88 3.14
N LEU A 55 18.20 -28.75 3.07
CA LEU A 55 17.66 -27.44 2.71
C LEU A 55 18.14 -26.94 1.35
N CYS A 56 19.03 -27.68 0.66
CA CYS A 56 19.61 -27.23 -0.61
C CYS A 56 18.55 -26.97 -1.69
N ASP A 57 17.59 -27.90 -1.86
CA ASP A 57 16.56 -27.76 -2.90
C ASP A 57 15.65 -26.55 -2.62
N GLU A 58 15.21 -26.40 -1.36
CA GLU A 58 14.40 -25.27 -0.90
C GLU A 58 15.13 -23.93 -1.03
N TYR A 59 16.44 -23.93 -0.75
CA TYR A 59 17.28 -22.74 -0.86
C TYR A 59 17.45 -22.30 -2.31
N GLU A 60 17.70 -23.23 -3.22
CA GLU A 60 17.86 -22.93 -4.64
C GLU A 60 16.55 -22.42 -5.26
N GLU A 61 15.41 -23.00 -4.89
CA GLU A 61 14.09 -22.49 -5.28
C GLU A 61 13.87 -21.06 -4.76
N ALA A 62 14.15 -20.82 -3.47
CA ALA A 62 14.01 -19.49 -2.87
C ALA A 62 14.93 -18.47 -3.54
N LYS A 63 16.18 -18.85 -3.87
CA LYS A 63 17.14 -18.01 -4.60
C LYS A 63 16.62 -17.64 -5.98
N SER A 64 16.17 -18.61 -6.76
CA SER A 64 15.62 -18.39 -8.10
C SER A 64 14.41 -17.45 -8.07
N LEU A 65 13.51 -17.61 -7.09
CA LEU A 65 12.36 -16.73 -6.91
C LEU A 65 12.80 -15.30 -6.56
N HIS A 66 13.79 -15.15 -5.67
CA HIS A 66 14.34 -13.85 -5.30
C HIS A 66 14.98 -13.13 -6.51
N GLU A 67 15.81 -13.83 -7.29
CA GLU A 67 16.42 -13.29 -8.50
C GLU A 67 15.37 -12.88 -9.54
N SER A 68 14.33 -13.69 -9.75
CA SER A 68 13.21 -13.36 -10.63
C SER A 68 12.47 -12.10 -10.15
N HIS A 69 12.26 -11.95 -8.84
CA HIS A 69 11.65 -10.77 -8.26
C HIS A 69 12.50 -9.51 -8.47
N ILE A 70 13.82 -9.59 -8.23
CA ILE A 70 14.75 -8.47 -8.47
C ILE A 70 14.77 -8.09 -9.96
N ALA A 71 14.83 -9.06 -10.87
CA ALA A 71 14.81 -8.80 -12.31
C ALA A 71 13.51 -8.11 -12.75
N LYS A 72 12.35 -8.55 -12.26
CA LYS A 72 11.06 -7.88 -12.52
C LYS A 72 11.06 -6.44 -12.03
N LYS A 73 11.60 -6.18 -10.83
CA LYS A 73 11.71 -4.83 -10.27
C LYS A 73 12.62 -3.92 -11.11
N GLN A 74 13.76 -4.43 -11.56
CA GLN A 74 14.67 -3.71 -12.45
C GLN A 74 13.98 -3.34 -13.77
N THR A 75 13.27 -4.27 -14.41
CA THR A 75 12.53 -3.99 -15.65
C THR A 75 11.44 -2.95 -15.45
N LYS A 76 10.67 -3.02 -14.35
CA LYS A 76 9.65 -2.01 -14.03
C LYS A 76 10.27 -0.63 -13.81
N ALA A 77 11.39 -0.55 -13.08
CA ALA A 77 12.08 0.69 -12.82
C ALA A 77 12.59 1.35 -14.12
N MET A 78 13.14 0.55 -15.05
CA MET A 78 13.62 1.06 -16.35
C MET A 78 12.53 1.74 -17.18
N ASN A 79 11.26 1.38 -17.02
CA ASN A 79 10.16 2.01 -17.77
C ASN A 79 9.93 3.48 -17.36
N PHE A 80 10.17 3.82 -16.09
CA PHE A 80 9.92 5.16 -15.54
C PHE A 80 11.21 5.94 -15.25
N GLN A 81 12.37 5.28 -15.39
CA GLN A 81 13.67 5.92 -15.23
C GLN A 81 13.89 6.93 -16.37
N ILE A 82 14.30 8.14 -16.01
CA ILE A 82 14.81 9.12 -16.98
C ILE A 82 15.96 8.48 -17.76
N SER A 83 16.00 8.71 -19.07
CA SER A 83 17.05 8.17 -19.92
C SER A 83 18.44 8.53 -19.41
N ASP A 84 19.39 7.62 -19.64
CA ASP A 84 20.82 7.87 -19.36
C ASP A 84 21.23 9.22 -19.95
N PRO A 85 21.91 10.10 -19.18
CA PRO A 85 22.23 11.45 -19.62
C PRO A 85 23.03 11.50 -20.93
N TYR A 86 23.70 10.41 -21.30
CA TYR A 86 24.51 10.28 -22.51
C TYR A 86 23.81 9.48 -23.64
N LYS A 87 22.57 9.03 -23.45
CA LYS A 87 21.76 8.38 -24.48
C LYS A 87 20.70 9.36 -25.02
N GLY A 88 20.59 9.48 -26.35
CA GLY A 88 19.61 10.34 -27.03
C GLY A 88 20.22 11.54 -27.75
N LEU A 89 19.47 12.65 -27.82
CA LEU A 89 19.86 13.89 -28.51
C LEU A 89 20.87 14.75 -27.74
N GLY A 90 21.17 14.41 -26.48
CA GLY A 90 22.04 15.20 -25.60
C GLY A 90 21.38 16.46 -25.04
N ASP A 91 20.05 16.52 -25.05
CA ASP A 91 19.25 17.63 -24.52
C ASP A 91 18.17 17.14 -23.53
N LEU A 92 17.47 18.09 -22.91
CA LEU A 92 16.39 17.81 -21.96
C LEU A 92 15.21 17.06 -22.58
N VAL A 93 15.02 17.17 -23.90
CA VAL A 93 13.93 16.47 -24.60
C VAL A 93 14.23 14.98 -24.69
N GLY A 94 15.47 14.61 -25.02
CA GLY A 94 15.90 13.21 -25.03
C GLY A 94 15.88 12.54 -23.64
N TRP A 95 16.01 13.32 -22.57
CA TRP A 95 15.89 12.81 -21.20
C TRP A 95 14.43 12.50 -20.82
N LEU A 96 13.47 13.26 -21.37
CA LEU A 96 12.04 13.14 -21.11
C LEU A 96 11.29 12.27 -22.13
N ASP A 97 12.01 11.72 -23.12
CA ASP A 97 11.48 10.81 -24.14
C ASP A 97 11.18 9.44 -23.53
N SER A 98 10.12 9.39 -22.72
CA SER A 98 9.56 8.17 -22.14
C SER A 98 8.29 7.77 -22.90
N SER A 99 8.10 6.48 -23.14
CA SER A 99 6.95 5.93 -23.88
C SER A 99 5.62 5.97 -23.12
N ILE A 100 5.59 6.59 -21.94
CA ILE A 100 4.43 6.62 -21.04
C ILE A 100 3.60 7.87 -21.32
N THR A 101 2.59 7.71 -22.18
CA THR A 101 1.60 8.75 -22.49
C THR A 101 0.32 8.67 -21.63
N GLU A 102 0.19 7.63 -20.78
CA GLU A 102 -1.04 7.31 -20.02
C GLU A 102 -0.85 7.32 -18.49
N ASP A 103 -0.43 8.45 -17.92
CA ASP A 103 -0.58 8.73 -16.48
C ASP A 103 -0.87 10.22 -16.19
N PRO A 104 -2.06 10.73 -16.57
CA PRO A 104 -2.42 12.13 -16.34
C PRO A 104 -2.53 12.51 -14.85
N SER A 105 -2.55 11.52 -13.95
CA SER A 105 -2.60 11.71 -12.51
C SER A 105 -1.23 11.73 -11.83
N GLY A 106 -0.18 11.21 -12.49
CA GLY A 106 1.15 10.98 -11.92
C GLY A 106 1.23 9.85 -10.88
N LYS A 107 0.10 9.27 -10.48
CA LYS A 107 0.02 8.27 -9.39
C LYS A 107 0.63 6.93 -9.79
N ARG A 108 0.62 6.56 -11.07
CA ARG A 108 1.26 5.31 -11.56
C ARG A 108 2.78 5.44 -11.59
N GLY A 109 3.29 6.60 -11.99
CA GLY A 109 4.72 6.93 -11.94
C GLY A 109 5.26 6.96 -10.52
N GLU A 110 4.55 7.62 -9.59
CA GLU A 110 4.95 7.69 -8.18
C GLU A 110 4.98 6.30 -7.51
N ALA A 111 3.97 5.47 -7.78
CA ALA A 111 3.88 4.10 -7.26
C ALA A 111 4.96 3.16 -7.81
N THR A 112 5.57 3.47 -8.97
CA THR A 112 6.59 2.60 -9.58
C THR A 112 8.00 2.91 -9.09
N VAL A 113 8.29 4.17 -8.74
CA VAL A 113 9.65 4.61 -8.38
C VAL A 113 9.98 4.36 -6.91
N ARG A 114 8.97 4.39 -6.04
CA ARG A 114 9.10 3.85 -4.68
C ARG A 114 8.70 2.39 -4.77
N ASP A 115 9.64 1.47 -4.58
CA ASP A 115 9.42 0.01 -4.46
C ASP A 115 8.63 -0.34 -3.17
N THR A 116 7.63 0.48 -2.85
CA THR A 116 6.61 0.24 -1.85
C THR A 116 5.57 -0.67 -2.47
N TYR A 117 5.03 -1.60 -1.68
CA TYR A 117 3.86 -2.36 -2.08
C TYR A 117 2.80 -1.40 -2.61
N ASP A 118 2.13 -1.80 -3.70
CA ASP A 118 0.96 -1.12 -4.24
C ASP A 118 0.04 -0.74 -3.08
N SER A 119 -0.11 0.57 -2.83
CA SER A 119 -0.87 1.09 -1.70
C SER A 119 -1.78 2.20 -2.20
N ILE A 120 -3.04 2.15 -1.77
CA ILE A 120 -4.05 3.15 -2.11
C ILE A 120 -4.26 4.01 -0.88
N GLU A 121 -4.01 5.31 -1.03
CA GLU A 121 -4.31 6.31 -0.02
C GLU A 121 -5.75 6.80 -0.17
N VAL A 122 -6.48 6.87 0.95
CA VAL A 122 -7.88 7.30 1.01
C VAL A 122 -8.10 8.25 2.18
N LEU A 123 -9.00 9.22 1.98
CA LEU A 123 -9.49 10.10 3.02
C LEU A 123 -10.70 9.48 3.73
N VAL A 124 -10.67 9.42 5.05
CA VAL A 124 -11.72 8.78 5.84
C VAL A 124 -12.70 9.81 6.37
N ILE A 125 -13.98 9.57 6.10
CA ILE A 125 -15.10 10.33 6.66
C ILE A 125 -16.17 9.37 7.16
N GLN A 126 -17.06 9.87 8.01
CA GLN A 126 -18.19 9.12 8.53
C GLN A 126 -19.50 9.66 7.97
N ARG A 127 -20.41 8.77 7.60
CA ARG A 127 -21.79 9.06 7.23
C ARG A 127 -22.71 8.63 8.36
N CYS A 128 -23.38 9.62 8.94
CA CYS A 128 -24.44 9.40 9.90
C CYS A 128 -25.79 9.83 9.31
N SER A 129 -26.89 9.50 9.99
CA SER A 129 -28.25 9.90 9.60
C SER A 129 -28.42 11.39 9.28
N MET A 130 -27.58 12.26 9.87
CA MET A 130 -27.63 13.71 9.71
C MET A 130 -26.71 14.27 8.60
N GLY A 131 -25.86 13.45 8.00
CA GLY A 131 -24.91 13.85 6.93
C GLY A 131 -23.50 13.31 7.14
N PHE A 132 -22.53 13.94 6.48
CA PHE A 132 -21.12 13.57 6.57
C PHE A 132 -20.40 14.32 7.69
N TYR A 133 -19.49 13.64 8.36
CA TYR A 133 -18.69 14.15 9.46
C TYR A 133 -17.26 13.63 9.35
N LYS A 134 -16.34 14.31 10.01
CA LYS A 134 -15.01 13.76 10.27
C LYS A 134 -15.10 12.63 11.30
N ILE A 135 -14.08 11.77 11.30
CA ILE A 135 -13.93 10.71 12.31
C ILE A 135 -13.98 11.25 13.75
N PRO A 136 -14.62 10.53 14.70
CA PRO A 136 -14.99 11.09 16.01
C PRO A 136 -13.83 11.47 16.94
N TRP A 137 -12.66 10.86 16.74
CA TRP A 137 -11.42 11.09 17.51
C TRP A 137 -10.57 12.25 16.96
N GLY A 138 -10.97 12.88 15.86
CA GLY A 138 -10.33 14.09 15.36
C GLY A 138 -10.54 15.30 16.28
N THR A 139 -9.50 16.11 16.49
CA THR A 139 -9.54 17.28 17.39
C THR A 139 -10.14 18.53 16.74
N LYS A 140 -9.92 18.75 15.44
CA LYS A 140 -10.44 19.90 14.69
C LYS A 140 -11.78 19.59 14.02
N PHE A 141 -12.70 20.55 14.07
CA PHE A 141 -14.02 20.48 13.42
C PHE A 141 -14.85 19.26 13.87
N ARG A 142 -14.74 18.90 15.16
CA ARG A 142 -15.52 17.81 15.75
C ARG A 142 -17.01 18.13 15.71
N ASN A 143 -17.82 17.15 15.33
CA ASN A 143 -19.28 17.28 15.19
C ASN A 143 -19.73 18.39 14.22
N VAL A 144 -18.85 18.86 13.34
CA VAL A 144 -19.20 19.80 12.27
C VAL A 144 -19.67 18.99 11.07
N LYS A 145 -20.91 19.23 10.66
CA LYS A 145 -21.48 18.63 9.45
C LYS A 145 -20.72 19.15 8.23
N ILE A 146 -20.25 18.23 7.40
CA ILE A 146 -19.58 18.55 6.14
C ILE A 146 -20.66 18.69 5.05
N PRO A 147 -20.73 19.84 4.35
CA PRO A 147 -21.66 20.00 3.24
C PRO A 147 -21.27 19.06 2.09
N TYR A 148 -22.24 18.41 1.44
CA TYR A 148 -21.98 17.47 0.34
C TYR A 148 -22.27 18.08 -1.04
N ASP A 149 -23.11 19.11 -1.09
CA ASP A 149 -23.61 19.80 -2.27
C ASP A 149 -22.75 20.99 -2.69
N VAL A 150 -21.89 21.48 -1.80
CA VAL A 150 -20.90 22.54 -2.07
C VAL A 150 -19.51 22.11 -1.58
N PRO A 151 -18.42 22.64 -2.16
CA PRO A 151 -17.08 22.39 -1.65
C PRO A 151 -16.95 22.86 -0.19
N PRO A 152 -16.38 22.05 0.72
CA PRO A 152 -16.14 22.49 2.09
C PRO A 152 -15.20 23.69 2.13
N GLU A 153 -15.41 24.57 3.12
CA GLU A 153 -14.52 25.71 3.37
C GLU A 153 -13.05 25.27 3.51
N PRO A 154 -12.05 26.06 3.06
CA PRO A 154 -10.66 25.61 2.97
C PRO A 154 -10.08 25.03 4.26
N GLY A 155 -10.46 25.58 5.43
CA GLY A 155 -10.02 25.06 6.73
C GLY A 155 -10.59 23.67 7.04
N LEU A 156 -11.85 23.42 6.69
CA LEU A 156 -12.50 22.12 6.85
C LEU A 156 -11.97 21.12 5.81
N ALA A 157 -11.82 21.54 4.55
CA ALA A 157 -11.26 20.72 3.48
C ALA A 157 -9.84 20.24 3.82
N LYS A 158 -8.97 21.15 4.30
CA LYS A 158 -7.64 20.78 4.80
C LYS A 158 -7.72 19.79 5.97
N ALA A 159 -8.65 20.02 6.91
CA ALA A 159 -8.84 19.12 8.03
C ALA A 159 -9.38 17.74 7.64
N ILE A 160 -10.06 17.60 6.49
CA ILE A 160 -10.47 16.32 5.90
C ILE A 160 -9.27 15.64 5.22
N ALA A 161 -8.43 16.40 4.52
CA ALA A 161 -7.19 15.88 3.94
C ALA A 161 -6.20 15.36 5.01
N GLU A 162 -6.28 15.88 6.24
CA GLU A 162 -5.54 15.34 7.40
C GLU A 162 -6.04 13.94 7.85
N CYS A 163 -7.22 13.48 7.40
CA CYS A 163 -7.79 12.17 7.73
C CYS A 163 -7.41 11.09 6.71
N SER A 164 -6.17 11.12 6.23
CA SER A 164 -5.68 10.18 5.24
C SER A 164 -5.17 8.88 5.87
N ILE A 165 -5.48 7.74 5.26
CA ILE A 165 -4.95 6.42 5.63
C ILE A 165 -4.57 5.61 4.38
N GLN A 166 -3.66 4.66 4.56
CA GLN A 166 -3.40 3.63 3.55
C GLN A 166 -4.38 2.47 3.72
N LEU A 167 -4.92 1.99 2.59
CA LEU A 167 -5.75 0.79 2.59
C LEU A 167 -4.91 -0.47 2.87
N PRO A 168 -5.50 -1.48 3.53
CA PRO A 168 -4.89 -2.80 3.72
C PRO A 168 -4.45 -3.42 2.39
N HIS A 169 -3.36 -4.20 2.44
CA HIS A 169 -2.74 -4.80 1.26
C HIS A 169 -3.71 -5.69 0.47
N GLU A 170 -4.66 -6.33 1.15
CA GLU A 170 -5.68 -7.18 0.55
C GLU A 170 -6.61 -6.45 -0.44
N LEU A 171 -6.72 -5.14 -0.30
CA LEU A 171 -7.51 -4.28 -1.20
C LEU A 171 -6.67 -3.69 -2.33
N CYS A 172 -5.36 -3.88 -2.30
CA CYS A 172 -4.44 -3.33 -3.28
C CYS A 172 -4.03 -4.36 -4.36
N TRP A 173 -4.46 -5.62 -4.25
CA TRP A 173 -4.17 -6.65 -5.28
C TRP A 173 -4.82 -6.36 -6.64
N ASP A 174 -5.99 -5.73 -6.65
CA ASP A 174 -6.69 -5.25 -7.84
C ASP A 174 -7.00 -3.77 -7.67
N MET A 175 -5.95 -2.94 -7.80
CA MET A 175 -6.06 -1.50 -7.58
C MET A 175 -7.12 -0.85 -8.46
N ASP A 176 -7.22 -1.25 -9.73
CA ASP A 176 -8.18 -0.66 -10.66
C ASP A 176 -9.63 -0.93 -10.20
N LYS A 177 -9.92 -2.12 -9.68
CA LYS A 177 -11.24 -2.43 -9.10
C LYS A 177 -11.51 -1.60 -7.85
N THR A 178 -10.56 -1.54 -6.92
CA THR A 178 -10.71 -0.80 -5.66
C THR A 178 -10.90 0.69 -5.91
N ILE A 179 -10.09 1.29 -6.78
CA ILE A 179 -10.21 2.70 -7.19
C ILE A 179 -11.58 2.93 -7.81
N LYS A 180 -12.03 2.09 -8.75
CA LYS A 180 -13.36 2.23 -9.37
C LYS A 180 -14.50 2.18 -8.36
N GLU A 181 -14.41 1.37 -7.30
CA GLU A 181 -15.45 1.35 -6.26
C GLU A 181 -15.44 2.63 -5.42
N LEU A 182 -14.26 3.12 -5.02
CA LEU A 182 -14.10 4.37 -4.27
C LEU A 182 -14.54 5.60 -5.08
N GLU A 183 -14.21 5.63 -6.38
CA GLU A 183 -14.58 6.71 -7.29
C GLU A 183 -16.09 6.87 -7.44
N LYS A 184 -16.87 5.79 -7.31
CA LYS A 184 -18.35 5.91 -7.34
C LYS A 184 -18.83 6.86 -6.24
N ILE A 185 -18.26 6.79 -5.05
CA ILE A 185 -18.64 7.67 -3.94
C ILE A 185 -18.17 9.11 -4.24
N SER A 186 -16.91 9.29 -4.64
CA SER A 186 -16.34 10.60 -4.94
C SER A 186 -17.08 11.33 -6.08
N LEU A 187 -17.48 10.61 -7.12
CA LEU A 187 -18.09 11.19 -8.33
C LEU A 187 -19.60 11.33 -8.25
N HIS A 188 -20.29 10.47 -7.50
CA HIS A 188 -21.76 10.54 -7.36
C HIS A 188 -22.18 11.36 -6.15
N GLU A 189 -21.63 11.06 -4.97
CA GLU A 189 -22.11 11.63 -3.71
C GLU A 189 -21.33 12.89 -3.30
N LEU A 190 -20.03 12.93 -3.58
CA LEU A 190 -19.13 14.00 -3.16
C LEU A 190 -18.65 14.87 -4.33
N ARG A 191 -19.45 14.95 -5.40
CA ARG A 191 -19.05 15.61 -6.66
C ARG A 191 -18.64 17.07 -6.47
N ALA A 192 -19.30 17.79 -5.56
CA ALA A 192 -18.99 19.19 -5.28
C ALA A 192 -17.57 19.37 -4.69
N TRP A 193 -17.05 18.36 -4.00
CA TRP A 193 -15.74 18.42 -3.33
C TRP A 193 -14.59 18.41 -4.32
N GLN A 194 -14.82 17.95 -5.55
CA GLN A 194 -13.84 18.01 -6.65
C GLN A 194 -13.49 19.44 -7.09
N GLN A 195 -14.23 20.45 -6.60
CA GLN A 195 -13.92 21.86 -6.79
C GLN A 195 -12.95 22.40 -5.74
N SER A 196 -12.72 21.67 -4.63
CA SER A 196 -11.78 22.06 -3.59
C SER A 196 -10.35 21.71 -3.99
N SER A 197 -9.42 22.64 -3.84
CA SER A 197 -8.00 22.40 -4.10
C SER A 197 -7.37 21.35 -3.18
N TRP A 198 -7.98 21.07 -2.02
CA TRP A 198 -7.51 20.07 -1.07
C TRP A 198 -8.08 18.67 -1.29
N LEU A 199 -9.21 18.54 -2.01
CA LEU A 199 -9.97 17.28 -2.12
C LEU A 199 -10.14 16.80 -3.56
N LYS A 200 -9.70 17.60 -4.54
CA LYS A 200 -9.79 17.26 -5.96
C LYS A 200 -8.88 16.07 -6.28
N GLY A 201 -9.47 15.01 -6.83
CA GLY A 201 -8.75 13.77 -7.18
C GLY A 201 -8.53 12.81 -6.01
N GLU A 202 -9.08 13.14 -4.84
CA GLU A 202 -8.98 12.28 -3.65
C GLU A 202 -10.07 11.19 -3.64
N LEU A 203 -9.69 10.04 -3.08
CA LEU A 203 -10.57 8.90 -2.87
C LEU A 203 -11.08 8.91 -1.43
N PHE A 204 -12.36 8.60 -1.23
CA PHE A 204 -12.98 8.63 0.09
C PHE A 204 -13.42 7.25 0.53
N LEU A 205 -12.97 6.86 1.73
CA LEU A 205 -13.57 5.76 2.48
C LEU A 205 -14.64 6.33 3.40
N VAL A 206 -15.90 6.04 3.10
CA VAL A 206 -17.05 6.52 3.87
C VAL A 206 -17.52 5.43 4.82
N LEU A 207 -17.28 5.64 6.11
CA LEU A 207 -17.71 4.74 7.17
C LEU A 207 -19.17 5.01 7.57
N ASP A 208 -19.85 4.00 8.06
CA ASP A 208 -21.18 4.10 8.66
C ASP A 208 -21.14 4.55 10.14
N ASP A 209 -22.31 4.55 10.80
CA ASP A 209 -22.46 4.88 12.22
C ASP A 209 -21.66 3.95 13.17
N LYS A 210 -21.20 2.78 12.69
CA LYS A 210 -20.39 1.81 13.44
C LYS A 210 -18.90 1.91 13.09
N ASN A 211 -18.49 2.93 12.34
CA ASN A 211 -17.14 3.10 11.81
C ASN A 211 -16.74 1.96 10.85
N SER A 212 -17.70 1.41 10.12
CA SER A 212 -17.47 0.29 9.18
C SER A 212 -17.80 0.67 7.73
N ALA A 213 -17.14 0.01 6.78
CA ALA A 213 -17.42 0.16 5.35
C ALA A 213 -17.12 -1.14 4.59
N ASP A 214 -17.97 -1.47 3.63
CA ASP A 214 -17.73 -2.60 2.74
C ASP A 214 -17.03 -2.12 1.47
N LEU A 215 -15.91 -2.76 1.12
CA LEU A 215 -15.12 -2.44 -0.06
C LEU A 215 -14.56 -3.72 -0.67
N CYS A 216 -14.84 -3.97 -1.96
CA CYS A 216 -14.30 -5.08 -2.74
C CYS A 216 -14.44 -6.48 -2.09
N GLY A 217 -15.48 -6.71 -1.28
CA GLY A 217 -15.72 -7.98 -0.57
C GLY A 217 -15.05 -8.09 0.80
N TYR A 218 -14.54 -6.98 1.33
CA TYR A 218 -14.03 -6.86 2.70
C TYR A 218 -14.89 -5.91 3.51
N CYS A 219 -15.12 -6.25 4.77
CA CYS A 219 -15.66 -5.35 5.77
C CYS A 219 -14.48 -4.69 6.48
N LEU A 220 -14.38 -3.38 6.31
CA LEU A 220 -13.41 -2.52 6.97
C LEU A 220 -14.02 -1.97 8.25
N GLN A 221 -13.24 -1.94 9.32
CA GLN A 221 -13.63 -1.33 10.59
C GLN A 221 -12.53 -0.40 11.06
N TYR A 222 -12.86 0.86 11.28
CA TYR A 222 -11.90 1.83 11.81
C TYR A 222 -12.03 1.89 13.34
N ASP A 223 -10.98 1.44 14.02
CA ASP A 223 -10.85 1.45 15.47
C ASP A 223 -9.93 2.59 15.92
N GLU A 224 -10.26 3.23 17.04
CA GLU A 224 -9.50 4.35 17.60
C GLU A 224 -8.09 3.94 18.06
N LEU A 225 -7.94 2.71 18.57
CA LEU A 225 -6.68 2.21 19.12
C LEU A 225 -5.88 1.42 18.07
N TYR A 226 -6.55 0.57 17.30
CA TYR A 226 -5.92 -0.37 16.38
C TYR A 226 -5.83 0.12 14.93
N GLY A 227 -6.51 1.22 14.59
CA GLY A 227 -6.54 1.74 13.23
C GLY A 227 -7.52 1.00 12.34
N LEU A 228 -7.25 0.94 11.03
CA LEU A 228 -8.14 0.30 10.06
C LEU A 228 -7.90 -1.22 10.05
N LEU A 229 -8.94 -1.97 10.37
CA LEU A 229 -8.97 -3.44 10.35
C LEU A 229 -9.73 -3.93 9.13
N SER A 230 -9.26 -5.00 8.49
CA SER A 230 -9.91 -5.66 7.35
C SER A 230 -10.34 -7.09 7.70
N ASN A 231 -11.58 -7.42 7.38
CA ASN A 231 -12.09 -8.79 7.48
C ASN A 231 -12.74 -9.17 6.15
N LYS A 232 -12.43 -10.36 5.64
CA LYS A 232 -13.06 -10.86 4.41
C LYS A 232 -14.52 -11.21 4.71
N ILE A 233 -15.44 -10.74 3.87
CA ILE A 233 -16.86 -11.08 4.00
C ILE A 233 -17.03 -12.50 3.45
N GLU A 234 -17.41 -13.45 4.31
CA GLU A 234 -17.74 -14.81 3.88
C GLU A 234 -19.17 -14.84 3.33
N GLU A 235 -19.44 -15.65 2.29
CA GLU A 235 -20.77 -15.74 1.63
C GLU A 235 -21.93 -16.11 2.59
N GLY A 236 -21.63 -16.58 3.80
CA GLY A 236 -22.60 -16.86 4.86
C GLY A 236 -23.15 -15.61 5.59
N ASP A 237 -22.41 -14.52 5.64
CA ASP A 237 -22.77 -13.33 6.44
C ASP A 237 -23.81 -12.43 5.75
N LEU A 238 -23.94 -12.54 4.42
CA LEU A 238 -24.95 -11.84 3.62
C LEU A 238 -26.40 -12.24 3.99
N ASN A 239 -26.59 -13.38 4.66
CA ASN A 239 -27.91 -13.88 5.06
C ASN A 239 -28.34 -13.43 6.46
N ALA A 240 -27.45 -12.87 7.28
CA ALA A 240 -27.79 -12.39 8.63
C ALA A 240 -28.42 -10.98 8.60
N GLY A 241 -28.07 -10.14 7.62
CA GLY A 241 -28.58 -8.77 7.50
C GLY A 241 -29.97 -8.62 6.87
N LYS A 242 -30.60 -9.71 6.40
CA LYS A 242 -31.91 -9.68 5.72
C LYS A 242 -33.09 -10.19 6.56
N ARG A 243 -32.89 -10.41 7.86
CA ARG A 243 -33.95 -10.65 8.83
C ARG A 243 -33.81 -9.68 10.00
N ILE A 244 -34.51 -8.55 9.91
CA ILE A 244 -35.41 -7.95 10.91
C ILE A 244 -36.23 -6.89 10.17
#